data_AF-A0A8C2R0B4-F1
#
_entry.id   AF-A0A8C2R0B4-F1
#
_cell.length_a   1.000
_cell.length_b   1.000
_cell.length_c   1.000
_cell.angle_alpha   90.00
_cell.angle_beta   90.00
_cell.angle_gamma   90.00
#
_symmetry.space_group_name_H-M   'P 1'
#
loop_
_entity.id
_entity.type
_entity.pdbx_description
1 polymer ?
#
loop_
_entity_poly.entity_id
_entity_poly.type
_entity_poly.pdbx_seq_one_letter_code
_entity_poly.pdbx_strand_id
1 'polypeptide(L)'
;MGLAALSSDNTGSLIGQLQDVARKENCVRSVIDQRIHLFLKCCLVLGVQRSLLDLPGGLTLIEAELAELGQKFVSLTHHNQQVFGPYYTEILKGLLPPAQVLETEVASL
;
A
#
# COMPACT_ATOMS: atom_id res chain seq x y z
N MET A 1 5.07 -36.38 -20.90
CA MET A 1 6.43 -36.02 -21.35
C MET A 1 7.17 -35.45 -20.16
N GLY A 2 8.30 -36.05 -19.77
CA GLY A 2 9.13 -35.55 -18.67
C GLY A 2 10.06 -34.44 -19.17
N LEU A 3 10.23 -33.39 -18.38
CA LEU A 3 11.24 -32.35 -18.63
C LEU A 3 12.64 -32.95 -18.40
N ALA A 4 13.61 -32.53 -19.22
CA ALA A 4 15.00 -32.93 -19.03
C ALA A 4 15.55 -32.34 -17.71
N ALA A 5 16.38 -33.12 -17.01
CA ALA A 5 17.08 -32.64 -15.83
C ALA A 5 18.03 -31.49 -16.20
N LEU A 6 18.21 -30.55 -15.27
CA LEU A 6 19.19 -29.47 -15.42
C LEU A 6 20.62 -30.06 -15.41
N SER A 7 21.53 -29.43 -16.15
CA SER A 7 22.97 -29.71 -16.00
C SER A 7 23.45 -29.34 -14.59
N SER A 8 24.61 -29.88 -14.19
CA SER A 8 25.25 -29.50 -12.91
C SER A 8 25.45 -27.97 -12.83
N ASP A 9 25.94 -27.37 -13.91
CA ASP A 9 26.21 -25.93 -13.96
C ASP A 9 24.93 -25.09 -13.83
N ASN A 10 23.87 -25.48 -14.54
CA ASN A 10 22.58 -24.78 -14.46
C ASN A 10 21.95 -24.93 -13.07
N THR A 11 22.11 -26.11 -12.44
CA THR A 11 21.65 -26.35 -11.07
C THR A 11 22.37 -25.45 -10.08
N GLY A 12 23.70 -25.38 -10.17
CA GLY A 12 24.51 -24.49 -9.33
C GLY A 12 24.16 -23.02 -9.52
N SER A 13 23.97 -22.58 -10.76
CA SER A 13 23.55 -21.22 -11.09
C SER A 13 22.17 -20.88 -10.51
N LEU A 14 21.19 -21.78 -10.64
CA LEU A 14 19.84 -21.56 -10.11
C LEU A 14 19.85 -21.46 -8.58
N ILE A 15 20.59 -22.35 -7.90
CA ILE A 15 20.74 -22.29 -6.44
C ILE A 15 21.34 -20.93 -6.02
N GLY A 16 22.40 -20.49 -6.70
CA GLY A 16 23.03 -19.19 -6.43
C GLY A 16 22.06 -18.02 -6.62
N GLN A 17 21.26 -18.03 -7.69
CA GLN A 17 20.25 -17.00 -7.94
C GLN A 17 19.14 -16.98 -6.88
N LEU A 18 18.64 -18.16 -6.46
CA LEU A 18 17.62 -18.26 -5.41
C LEU A 18 18.15 -17.75 -4.07
N GLN A 19 19.39 -18.09 -3.73
CA GLN A 19 20.06 -17.58 -2.53
C GLN A 19 20.25 -16.06 -2.61
N ASP A 20 20.60 -15.53 -3.78
CA ASP A 20 20.78 -14.09 -3.99
C ASP A 20 19.47 -13.31 -3.81
N VAL A 21 18.35 -13.81 -4.34
CA VAL A 21 17.02 -13.19 -4.16
C VAL A 21 16.61 -13.12 -2.68
N ALA A 22 17.05 -14.06 -1.85
CA ALA A 22 16.78 -14.05 -0.42
C ALA A 22 17.57 -12.96 0.34
N ARG A 23 18.62 -12.38 -0.26
CA ARG A 23 19.40 -11.29 0.35
C ARG A 23 18.57 -10.00 0.42
N LYS A 24 18.81 -9.17 1.43
CA LYS A 24 18.06 -7.92 1.62
C LYS A 24 18.45 -6.86 0.58
N GLU A 25 19.70 -6.93 0.13
CA GLU A 25 20.34 -5.99 -0.79
C GLU A 25 20.03 -6.30 -2.25
N ASN A 26 19.33 -7.41 -2.53
CA ASN A 26 18.96 -7.77 -3.89
C ASN A 26 18.01 -6.72 -4.49
N CYS A 27 18.35 -6.23 -5.68
CA CYS A 27 17.61 -5.16 -6.35
C CYS A 27 16.15 -5.53 -6.64
N VAL A 28 15.88 -6.80 -7.01
CA VAL A 28 14.50 -7.26 -7.28
C VAL A 28 13.67 -7.20 -6.01
N ARG A 29 14.24 -7.67 -4.88
CA ARG A 29 13.57 -7.57 -3.57
C ARG A 29 13.28 -6.11 -3.20
N SER A 30 14.24 -5.21 -3.38
CA SER A 30 14.02 -3.78 -3.12
C SER A 30 12.91 -3.18 -4.00
N VAL A 31 12.83 -3.57 -5.28
CA VAL A 31 11.78 -3.08 -6.19
C VAL A 31 10.40 -3.61 -5.77
N ILE A 32 10.29 -4.89 -5.42
CA ILE A 32 9.03 -5.48 -4.94
C ILE A 32 8.58 -4.79 -3.64
N ASP A 33 9.50 -4.58 -2.70
CA ASP A 33 9.22 -3.88 -1.44
C ASP A 33 8.66 -2.46 -1.68
N GLN A 34 9.30 -1.69 -2.56
CA GLN A 34 8.83 -0.35 -2.93
C GLN A 34 7.45 -0.37 -3.58
N ARG A 35 7.17 -1.34 -4.45
CA ARG A 35 5.86 -1.49 -5.11
C ARG A 35 4.76 -1.85 -4.10
N ILE A 36 5.05 -2.73 -3.13
CA ILE A 36 4.11 -3.06 -2.05
C ILE A 36 3.81 -1.81 -1.21
N HIS A 37 4.83 -1.05 -0.81
CA HIS A 37 4.64 0.18 -0.05
C HIS A 37 3.84 1.22 -0.83
N LEU A 38 4.09 1.37 -2.14
CA LEU A 38 3.31 2.25 -3.00
C LEU A 38 1.84 1.83 -3.04
N PHE A 39 1.57 0.54 -3.28
CA PHE A 39 0.21 0.01 -3.28
C PHE A 39 -0.51 0.29 -1.96
N LEU A 40 0.13 0.01 -0.82
CA LEU A 40 -0.48 0.25 0.50
C LEU A 40 -0.75 1.75 0.75
N LYS A 41 0.12 2.64 0.30
CA LYS A 41 -0.15 4.09 0.34
C LYS A 41 -1.34 4.46 -0.53
N CYS A 42 -1.46 3.90 -1.73
CA CYS A 42 -2.63 4.10 -2.58
C CYS A 42 -3.91 3.60 -1.91
N CYS A 43 -3.89 2.46 -1.22
CA CYS A 43 -5.05 1.95 -0.48
C CYS A 43 -5.56 2.96 0.56
N LEU A 44 -4.65 3.67 1.24
CA LEU A 44 -5.02 4.67 2.24
C LEU A 44 -5.63 5.95 1.63
N VAL A 45 -5.24 6.30 0.39
CA VAL A 45 -5.70 7.53 -0.28
C VAL A 45 -6.93 7.30 -1.14
N LEU A 46 -6.95 6.19 -1.89
CA LEU A 46 -7.94 5.90 -2.95
C LEU A 46 -8.89 4.75 -2.58
N GLY A 47 -8.59 4.01 -1.51
CA GLY A 47 -9.27 2.77 -1.17
C GLY A 47 -8.71 1.55 -1.93
N VAL A 48 -8.96 0.35 -1.37
CA VAL A 48 -8.40 -0.91 -1.87
C VAL A 48 -8.86 -1.22 -3.30
N GLN A 49 -10.17 -1.12 -3.56
CA GLN A 49 -10.74 -1.47 -4.87
C GLN A 49 -10.16 -0.61 -6.00
N ARG A 50 -9.97 0.69 -5.76
CA ARG A 50 -9.36 1.58 -6.75
C ARG A 50 -7.87 1.27 -6.94
N SER A 51 -7.18 0.94 -5.87
CA SER A 51 -5.74 0.63 -5.90
C SER A 51 -5.42 -0.68 -6.61
N LEU A 52 -6.35 -1.64 -6.63
CA LEU A 52 -6.20 -2.91 -7.34
C LEU A 52 -6.26 -2.75 -8.87
N LEU A 53 -6.99 -1.74 -9.38
CA LEU A 53 -7.07 -1.50 -10.83
C LEU A 53 -5.73 -1.12 -11.44
N ASP A 54 -4.88 -0.45 -10.65
CA ASP A 54 -3.56 0.04 -11.07
C ASP A 54 -2.43 -0.71 -10.32
N LEU A 55 -2.62 -2.01 -10.03
CA LEU A 55 -1.65 -2.82 -9.29
C LEU A 55 -0.30 -2.86 -10.04
N PRO A 56 0.83 -2.48 -9.40
CA PRO A 56 2.13 -2.55 -10.03
C PRO A 56 2.48 -3.97 -10.50
N GLY A 57 3.03 -4.08 -11.70
CA GLY A 57 3.44 -5.37 -12.26
C GLY A 57 4.39 -6.14 -11.32
N GLY A 58 4.30 -7.47 -11.35
CA GLY A 58 5.06 -8.35 -10.46
C GLY A 58 4.43 -8.59 -9.08
N LEU A 59 3.28 -7.97 -8.78
CA LEU A 59 2.51 -8.21 -7.56
C LEU A 59 1.23 -9.03 -7.76
N THR A 60 0.83 -9.30 -9.00
CA THR A 60 -0.42 -10.02 -9.33
C THR A 60 -0.55 -11.38 -8.65
N LEU A 61 0.58 -12.07 -8.44
CA LEU A 61 0.58 -13.39 -7.78
C LEU A 61 0.12 -13.32 -6.31
N ILE A 62 0.30 -12.16 -5.67
CA ILE A 62 -0.04 -11.93 -4.26
C ILE A 62 -1.15 -10.88 -4.09
N GLU A 63 -1.98 -10.70 -5.12
CA GLU A 63 -3.01 -9.67 -5.17
C GLU A 63 -4.01 -9.82 -4.02
N ALA A 64 -4.45 -11.05 -3.73
CA ALA A 64 -5.44 -11.31 -2.68
C ALA A 64 -4.89 -10.96 -1.30
N GLU A 65 -3.65 -11.33 -1.01
CA GLU A 65 -2.96 -11.04 0.24
C GLU A 65 -2.74 -9.53 0.40
N LEU A 66 -2.40 -8.84 -0.70
CA LEU A 66 -2.27 -7.38 -0.70
C LEU A 66 -3.62 -6.69 -0.48
N ALA A 67 -4.70 -7.18 -1.09
CA ALA A 67 -6.05 -6.63 -0.89
C ALA A 67 -6.49 -6.77 0.58
N GLU A 68 -6.26 -7.95 1.18
CA GLU A 68 -6.56 -8.20 2.59
C GLU A 68 -5.76 -7.27 3.50
N LEU A 69 -4.44 -7.15 3.26
CA LEU A 69 -3.56 -6.28 4.03
C LEU A 69 -3.96 -4.80 3.88
N GLY A 70 -4.23 -4.36 2.64
CA GLY A 70 -4.70 -3.02 2.34
C GLY A 70 -6.00 -2.68 3.07
N GLN A 71 -6.95 -3.62 3.11
CA GLN A 71 -8.20 -3.44 3.83
C GLN A 71 -7.96 -3.29 5.34
N LYS A 72 -7.06 -4.06 5.92
CA LYS A 72 -6.67 -3.92 7.35
C LYS A 72 -6.10 -2.53 7.64
N PHE A 73 -5.24 -2.00 6.78
CA PHE A 73 -4.69 -0.65 6.92
C PHE A 73 -5.76 0.45 6.83
N VAL A 74 -6.70 0.33 5.89
CA VAL A 74 -7.82 1.26 5.75
C VAL A 74 -8.69 1.22 7.01
N SER A 75 -9.07 0.02 7.47
CA SER A 75 -9.87 -0.15 8.68
C SER A 75 -9.19 0.43 9.92
N LEU A 76 -7.88 0.21 10.08
CA LEU A 76 -7.09 0.78 11.18
C LEU A 76 -7.09 2.32 11.12
N THR A 77 -6.88 2.89 9.95
CA THR A 77 -6.85 4.35 9.76
C THR A 77 -8.22 4.97 10.05
N HIS A 78 -9.29 4.33 9.59
CA HIS A 78 -10.65 4.76 9.88
C HIS A 78 -10.96 4.70 11.39
N HIS A 79 -10.60 3.61 12.06
CA HIS A 79 -10.76 3.49 13.50
C HIS A 79 -9.98 4.57 14.26
N ASN A 80 -8.72 4.80 13.88
CA ASN A 80 -7.90 5.87 14.47
C ASN A 80 -8.56 7.24 14.27
N GLN A 81 -9.09 7.54 13.09
CA GLN A 81 -9.81 8.78 12.83
C GLN A 81 -11.09 8.89 13.68
N GLN A 82 -11.84 7.82 13.88
CA GLN A 82 -13.04 7.84 14.71
C GLN A 82 -12.72 8.11 16.18
N VAL A 83 -11.68 7.46 16.71
CA VAL A 83 -11.28 7.58 18.11
C VAL A 83 -10.59 8.92 18.38
N PHE A 84 -9.66 9.32 17.51
CA PHE A 84 -8.81 10.49 17.73
C PHE A 84 -9.28 11.76 17.01
N GLY A 85 -10.19 11.64 16.05
CA GLY A 85 -10.71 12.75 15.24
C GLY A 85 -11.25 13.92 16.06
N PRO A 86 -12.05 13.70 17.11
CA PRO A 86 -12.52 14.79 17.98
C PRO A 86 -11.36 15.56 18.63
N TYR A 87 -10.33 14.87 19.10
CA TYR A 87 -9.16 15.49 19.74
C TYR A 87 -8.35 16.32 18.74
N TYR A 88 -8.11 15.79 17.53
CA TYR A 88 -7.45 16.54 16.47
C TYR A 88 -8.27 17.76 16.05
N THR A 89 -9.60 17.63 15.99
CA THR A 89 -10.50 18.73 15.66
C THR A 89 -10.41 19.87 16.69
N GLU A 90 -10.39 19.55 17.98
CA GLU A 90 -10.23 20.57 19.04
C GLU A 90 -8.88 21.26 18.99
N ILE A 91 -7.79 20.51 18.75
CA ILE A 91 -6.45 21.10 18.56
C ILE A 91 -6.45 22.05 17.36
N LEU A 92 -7.02 21.64 16.22
CA LEU A 92 -7.06 22.45 15.01
C LEU A 92 -7.90 23.71 15.18
N LYS A 93 -9.04 23.64 15.88
CA LYS A 93 -9.86 24.83 16.20
C LYS A 93 -9.09 25.88 17.01
N GLY A 94 -8.22 25.44 17.93
CA GLY A 94 -7.39 26.35 18.74
C GLY A 94 -6.23 26.99 17.95
N LEU A 95 -5.82 26.39 16.83
CA LEU A 95 -4.73 26.87 15.99
C LEU A 95 -5.20 27.72 14.80
N LEU A 96 -6.43 27.49 14.33
CA LEU A 96 -7.03 28.27 13.27
C LEU A 96 -7.47 29.64 13.83
N PRO A 97 -7.21 30.75 13.12
CA PRO A 97 -7.86 32.03 13.44
C PRO A 97 -9.37 31.81 13.47
N PRO A 98 -10.14 32.50 14.34
CA PRO A 98 -11.58 32.46 14.27
C PRO A 98 -11.99 32.78 12.83
N ALA A 99 -12.48 31.77 12.12
CA ALA A 99 -12.99 31.95 10.78
C ALA A 99 -14.07 33.02 10.90
N GLN A 100 -13.93 34.10 10.12
CA GLN A 100 -15.07 34.93 9.79
C GLN A 100 -16.18 33.97 9.42
N VAL A 101 -17.28 34.03 10.16
CA VAL A 101 -18.52 33.34 9.86
C VAL A 101 -18.87 33.76 8.44
N LEU A 102 -18.47 32.96 7.45
CA LEU A 102 -18.95 33.14 6.11
C LEU A 102 -20.38 32.61 6.18
N GLU A 103 -21.29 33.52 6.48
CA GLU A 103 -22.68 33.41 6.06
C GLU A 103 -22.65 33.03 4.58
N THR A 104 -22.92 31.76 4.31
CA THR A 104 -23.41 31.33 3.01
C THR A 104 -24.54 30.35 3.27
N GLU A 105 -25.49 30.80 4.09
CA GLU A 105 -26.88 30.51 3.82
C GLU A 105 -27.35 31.58 2.82
N VAL A 106 -28.18 31.20 1.86
CA VAL A 106 -28.78 32.02 0.80
C VAL A 106 -27.92 32.27 -0.46
N ALA A 107 -27.75 31.22 -1.25
CA ALA A 107 -28.00 31.32 -2.69
C ALA A 107 -28.81 30.11 -3.14
N SER A 108 -30.13 30.27 -3.02
CA SER A 108 -31.16 29.52 -3.71
C SER A 108 -30.79 29.26 -5.17
N LEU A 109 -30.83 28.00 -5.60
CA LEU A 109 -31.67 27.44 -6.68
C LEU A 109 -31.34 25.96 -6.89
#